data_AF-A0A918DJV2-F1
#
_entry.id   AF-A0A918DJV2-F1
#
_cell.length_a   1.000
_cell.length_b   1.000
_cell.length_c   1.000
_cell.angle_alpha   90.00
_cell.angle_beta   90.00
_cell.angle_gamma   90.00
#
_symmetry.space_group_name_H-M   'P 1'
#
loop_
_entity.id
_entity.type
_entity.pdbx_description
1 polymer ?
#
loop_
_entity_poly.entity_id
_entity_poly.type
_entity_poly.pdbx_seq_one_letter_code
_entity_poly.pdbx_strand_id
1 'polypeptide(L)' 'MSVSEVADYLGVAEIRVERLERESLLVARDKDGEGRPLFDSDDVRRYKELAERLGGI' A
#
# COMPACT_ATOMS: atom_id res chain seq x y z
N MET A 1 2.65 -6.44 -5.71
CA MET A 1 3.29 -5.11 -5.70
C MET A 1 4.16 -5.00 -4.46
N SER A 2 5.41 -4.63 -4.64
CA SER A 2 6.35 -4.27 -3.57
C SER A 2 6.00 -2.93 -2.92
N VAL A 3 6.59 -2.65 -1.77
CA VAL A 3 6.43 -1.35 -1.07
C VAL A 3 6.74 -0.17 -2.00
N SER A 4 7.83 -0.24 -2.76
CA SER A 4 8.24 0.82 -3.70
C SER A 4 7.23 1.03 -4.82
N GLU A 5 6.75 -0.05 -5.44
CA GLU A 5 5.72 0.05 -6.50
C GLU A 5 4.40 0.64 -5.98
N VAL A 6 4.01 0.30 -4.75
CA VAL A 6 2.82 0.88 -4.12
C VAL A 6 3.03 2.35 -3.79
N ALA A 7 4.19 2.71 -3.25
CA ALA A 7 4.56 4.09 -2.93
C ALA A 7 4.47 4.99 -4.17
N ASP A 8 5.06 4.54 -5.28
CA ASP A 8 5.00 5.24 -6.57
C ASP A 8 3.57 5.35 -7.10
N TYR A 9 2.77 4.28 -7.01
CA TYR A 9 1.40 4.28 -7.50
C TYR A 9 0.46 5.19 -6.69
N LEU A 10 0.65 5.24 -5.37
CA LEU A 10 -0.13 6.06 -4.45
C LEU A 10 0.41 7.50 -4.33
N GLY A 11 1.62 7.78 -4.84
CA GLY A 11 2.25 9.10 -4.75
C GLY A 11 2.69 9.46 -3.34
N VAL A 12 3.15 8.49 -2.56
CA VAL A 12 3.60 8.67 -1.16
C VAL A 12 4.98 8.08 -0.92
N ALA A 13 5.58 8.38 0.23
CA ALA A 13 6.82 7.73 0.65
C ALA A 13 6.59 6.27 1.07
N GLU A 14 7.60 5.39 0.92
CA GLU A 14 7.55 3.98 1.33
C GLU A 14 7.15 3.80 2.81
N ILE A 15 7.65 4.66 3.71
CA ILE A 15 7.29 4.67 5.14
C ILE A 15 5.79 4.88 5.38
N ARG A 16 5.08 5.55 4.46
CA ARG A 16 3.61 5.70 4.51
C ARG A 16 2.96 4.36 4.21
N VAL A 17 3.43 3.64 3.20
CA VAL A 17 2.90 2.32 2.81
C VAL A 17 3.08 1.31 3.94
N GLU A 18 4.26 1.26 4.56
CA GLU A 18 4.52 0.39 5.72
C GLU A 18 3.61 0.74 6.91
N ARG A 19 3.34 2.03 7.14
CA ARG A 19 2.37 2.46 8.17
C ARG A 19 0.95 2.01 7.84
N LEU A 20 0.53 2.10 6.58
CA LEU A 20 -0.79 1.62 6.16
C LEU A 20 -0.95 0.13 6.42
N GLU A 21 0.10 -0.66 6.19
CA GLU A 21 0.10 -2.11 6.49
C GLU A 21 0.03 -2.36 8.00
N ARG A 22 0.88 -1.69 8.78
CA ARG A 22 0.91 -1.81 10.24
C ARG A 22 -0.42 -1.40 10.90
N GLU A 23 -1.10 -0.41 10.34
CA GLU A 23 -2.42 0.07 10.79
C GLU A 23 -3.58 -0.73 10.18
N SER A 24 -3.30 -1.78 9.40
CA SER A 24 -4.28 -2.63 8.71
C SER A 24 -5.19 -1.87 7.74
N LEU A 25 -4.73 -0.71 7.24
CA LEU A 25 -5.41 0.10 6.23
C LEU A 25 -5.14 -0.42 4.81
N LEU A 26 -3.99 -1.06 4.60
CA LEU A 26 -3.65 -1.75 3.36
C LEU A 26 -3.06 -3.12 3.69
N VAL A 27 -3.78 -4.20 3.38
CA VAL A 27 -3.42 -5.54 3.84
C VAL A 27 -2.41 -6.19 2.90
N ALA A 28 -1.25 -6.58 3.42
CA ALA A 28 -0.27 -7.38 2.69
C ALA A 28 -0.78 -8.82 2.48
N ARG A 29 -0.49 -9.41 1.33
CA ARG A 29 -0.81 -10.80 1.00
C ARG A 29 0.36 -11.74 1.27
N ASP A 30 1.57 -11.22 1.21
CA ASP A 30 2.79 -11.99 1.44
C ASP A 30 3.93 -11.05 1.87
N LYS A 31 5.15 -11.60 1.97
CA LYS A 31 6.39 -10.86 2.15
C LYS A 31 7.39 -11.20 1.06
N ASP A 32 8.25 -10.24 0.71
CA ASP A 32 9.37 -10.47 -0.20
C ASP A 32 10.52 -11.23 0.49
N GLY A 33 11.61 -11.46 -0.25
CA GLY A 33 12.80 -12.16 0.26
C GLY A 33 13.53 -11.42 1.40
N GLU A 34 13.22 -10.15 1.63
CA GLU A 34 13.77 -9.32 2.71
C GLU A 34 12.77 -9.18 3.88
N GLY A 35 11.60 -9.82 3.78
CA GLY A 35 10.55 -9.76 4.80
C GLY A 35 9.66 -8.52 4.72
N ARG A 36 9.75 -7.71 3.66
CA ARG A 36 8.90 -6.54 3.43
C ARG A 36 7.56 -6.96 2.83
N PRO A 37 6.46 -6.26 3.12
CA PRO A 37 5.14 -6.65 2.64
C PRO A 37 5.00 -6.58 1.12
N LEU A 38 4.30 -7.58 0.57
CA LEU A 38 3.83 -7.64 -0.81
C LEU A 38 2.31 -7.49 -0.83
N PHE A 39 1.84 -6.61 -1.71
CA PHE A 39 0.43 -6.23 -1.81
C PHE A 39 -0.19 -6.75 -3.10
N ASP A 40 -1.47 -7.10 -3.03
CA ASP A 40 -2.28 -7.37 -4.21
C ASP A 40 -2.59 -6.06 -4.96
N SER A 41 -2.46 -6.05 -6.28
CA SER A 41 -2.64 -4.84 -7.09
C SER A 41 -4.09 -4.34 -7.11
N ASP A 42 -5.08 -5.23 -7.02
CA ASP A 42 -6.49 -4.84 -6.99
C ASP A 42 -6.84 -4.23 -5.63
N ASP A 43 -6.29 -4.76 -4.54
CA ASP A 43 -6.46 -4.19 -3.21
C ASP A 43 -5.84 -2.78 -3.11
N VAL A 44 -4.63 -2.58 -3.67
CA VAL A 44 -3.98 -1.26 -3.74
C VAL A 44 -4.80 -0.26 -4.56
N ARG A 45 -5.39 -0.71 -5.70
CA ARG A 45 -6.24 0.14 -6.53
C ARG A 45 -7.52 0.55 -5.80
N ARG A 46 -8.22 -0.41 -5.17
CA ARG A 46 -9.42 -0.14 -4.37
C ARG A 46 -9.14 0.81 -3.21
N TYR A 47 -7.98 0.64 -2.55
CA TYR A 47 -7.54 1.55 -1.50
C TYR A 47 -7.40 2.99 -2.03
N LYS A 48 -6.73 3.18 -3.18
CA LYS A 48 -6.58 4.50 -3.80
C LYS A 48 -7.92 5.17 -4.09
N GLU A 49 -8.84 4.44 -4.74
CA GLU A 49 -10.19 4.95 -5.05
C GLU A 49 -10.96 5.34 -3.78
N LEU A 50 -10.84 4.55 -2.72
CA LEU A 50 -11.48 4.86 -1.43
C LEU A 50 -10.86 6.11 -0.79
N ALA A 51 -9.53 6.20 -0.76
CA ALA A 51 -8.84 7.34 -0.15
C ALA A 51 -9.14 8.66 -0.89
N GLU A 52 -9.17 8.65 -2.23
CA GLU A 52 -9.58 9.80 -3.04
C GLU A 52 -11.01 10.26 -2.71
N ARG A 53 -11.95 9.32 -2.49
CA ARG A 53 -13.32 9.63 -2.05
C ARG A 53 -13.38 10.24 -0.64
N LEU A 54 -12.39 9.97 0.20
CA LEU A 54 -12.31 10.46 1.58
C LEU A 54 -11.48 11.75 1.71
N GLY A 55 -11.04 12.34 0.59
CA GLY A 55 -10.28 13.59 0.57
C GLY A 55 -8.78 13.45 0.32
N GLY A 56 -8.31 12.26 -0.07
CA GLY A 56 -6.93 11.98 -0.43
C GLY A 56 -6.20 11.07 0.56
N ILE A 57 -4.90 10.88 0.29
CA ILE A 57 -3.97 9.99 1.02
C ILE A 57 -3.04 10.79 1.93
#